data_AF-E8WVQ0-F1
#
_entry.id   AF-E8WVQ0-F1
#
_cell.length_a   1.000
_cell.length_b   1.000
_cell.length_c   1.000
_cell.angle_alpha   90.00
_cell.angle_beta   90.00
_cell.angle_gamma   90.00
#
_symmetry.space_group_name_H-M   'P 1'
#
loop_
_entity.id
_entity.type
_entity.pdbx_description
1 polymer ?
#
loop_
_entity_poly.entity_id
_entity_poly.type
_entity_poly.pdbx_seq_one_letter_code
_entity_poly.pdbx_strand_id
1 'polypeptide(L)'
;MYSQRMIHDWARRLVASEVDTESPSARTEGATLRVYEKLRQKLRAPVGVDGFQALAARALSLAKSQSPRLSTVQVMATGDLSGLSEVELQAGTDEEDVVGIILIAQLLGLFLTLLGEAATVSLIESEPVRIDTKSEMEIPEATIPAAGTSYLGPFEDILLEADQLRNVSERLETLADKHVGIEEVMSVAGSIRNIAAVLDVFTVIRSKPGGLKANVLTSPQNGYLN
;
A
#
# COMPACT_ATOMS: atom_id res chain seq x y z
N MET A 1 3.09 -18.11 8.97
CA MET A 1 2.18 -17.27 9.78
C MET A 1 3.02 -16.57 10.83
N TYR A 2 3.23 -15.27 10.67
CA TYR A 2 4.13 -14.53 11.55
C TYR A 2 3.53 -14.34 12.94
N SER A 3 4.36 -14.53 13.97
CA SER A 3 3.94 -14.28 15.35
C SER A 3 3.80 -12.79 15.60
N GLN A 4 2.75 -12.38 16.33
CA GLN A 4 2.48 -10.99 16.71
C GLN A 4 3.70 -10.28 17.32
N ARG A 5 4.52 -11.02 18.09
CA ARG A 5 5.79 -10.52 18.65
C ARG A 5 6.77 -10.04 17.59
N MET A 6 6.89 -10.78 16.50
CA MET A 6 7.86 -10.46 15.45
C MET A 6 7.45 -9.22 14.64
N ILE A 7 6.14 -9.06 14.37
CA ILE A 7 5.60 -7.84 13.72
C ILE A 7 5.83 -6.61 14.62
N HIS A 8 5.67 -6.79 15.93
CA HIS A 8 5.95 -5.74 16.92
C HIS A 8 7.44 -5.38 16.96
N ASP A 9 8.33 -6.37 16.92
CA ASP A 9 9.78 -6.13 16.88
C ASP A 9 10.21 -5.41 15.59
N TRP A 10 9.58 -5.71 14.46
CA TRP A 10 9.81 -4.99 13.20
C TRP A 10 9.32 -3.54 13.28
N ALA A 11 8.12 -3.31 13.81
CA ALA A 11 7.62 -1.96 14.03
C ALA A 11 8.55 -1.16 14.95
N ARG A 12 9.05 -1.77 16.02
CA ARG A 12 10.03 -1.14 16.93
C ARG A 12 11.33 -0.78 16.20
N ARG A 13 11.88 -1.69 15.41
CA ARG A 13 13.11 -1.43 14.64
C ARG A 13 12.94 -0.32 13.61
N LEU A 14 11.79 -0.28 12.92
CA LEU A 14 11.47 0.79 11.97
C LEU A 14 11.44 2.15 12.66
N VAL A 15 10.71 2.25 13.78
CA VAL A 15 10.62 3.51 14.53
C VAL A 15 12.00 3.92 15.08
N ALA A 16 12.78 2.98 15.61
CA ALA A 16 14.15 3.26 16.08
C ALA A 16 15.06 3.77 14.95
N SER A 17 14.96 3.20 13.75
CA SER A 17 15.76 3.63 12.60
C SER A 17 15.47 5.07 12.15
N GLU A 18 14.27 5.59 12.39
CA GLU A 18 13.90 6.99 12.12
C GLU A 18 14.39 7.97 13.19
N VAL A 19 14.81 7.48 14.37
CA VAL A 19 15.42 8.31 15.42
C VAL A 19 16.91 8.53 15.14
N ASP A 20 17.60 7.51 14.63
CA ASP A 20 19.05 7.54 14.37
C ASP A 20 19.41 8.31 13.09
N THR A 21 18.48 8.49 12.17
CA THR A 21 18.71 9.09 10.85
C THR A 21 18.52 10.62 10.82
N GLU A 22 18.13 11.24 11.93
CA GLU A 22 17.73 12.66 11.93
C GLU A 22 18.74 13.65 12.53
N SER A 23 18.80 14.82 11.88
CA SER A 23 19.41 16.04 12.42
C SER A 23 18.53 16.66 13.53
N PRO A 24 19.12 17.27 14.57
CA PRO A 24 18.42 17.73 15.78
C PRO A 24 17.29 18.76 15.57
N SER A 25 17.18 19.36 14.39
CA SER A 25 16.19 20.39 14.04
C SER A 25 14.88 19.87 13.45
N ALA A 26 14.78 18.59 13.07
CA ALA A 26 13.55 17.96 12.55
C ALA A 26 12.74 17.21 13.63
N ARG A 27 13.22 17.26 14.88
CA ARG A 27 12.77 16.48 16.05
C ARG A 27 11.37 16.85 16.57
N THR A 28 10.61 17.69 15.84
CA THR A 28 9.28 18.17 16.24
C THR A 28 8.17 17.22 15.82
N GLU A 29 8.38 16.42 14.77
CA GLU A 29 7.48 15.33 14.38
C GLU A 29 7.96 14.03 15.04
N GLY A 30 7.04 13.26 15.61
CA GLY A 30 7.36 12.00 16.29
C GLY A 30 7.84 10.92 15.31
N ALA A 31 8.75 10.06 15.75
CA ALA A 31 9.35 9.03 14.89
C ALA A 31 8.32 8.07 14.28
N THR A 32 7.22 7.76 15.00
CA THR A 32 6.15 6.92 14.44
C THR A 32 5.40 7.61 13.31
N LEU A 33 5.12 8.91 13.43
CA LEU A 33 4.44 9.67 12.37
C LEU A 33 5.24 9.65 11.07
N ARG A 34 6.57 9.74 11.15
CA ARG A 34 7.44 9.61 9.97
C ARG A 34 7.40 8.23 9.35
N VAL A 35 7.48 7.16 10.16
CA VAL A 35 7.34 5.79 9.65
C VAL A 35 5.98 5.63 8.95
N TYR A 36 4.91 6.11 9.58
CA TYR A 36 3.57 6.07 9.00
C TYR A 36 3.50 6.78 7.65
N GLU A 37 4.05 8.00 7.56
CA GLU A 37 4.03 8.77 6.32
C GLU A 37 4.88 8.11 5.22
N LYS A 38 6.03 7.53 5.56
CA LYS A 38 6.82 6.73 4.60
C LYS A 38 6.03 5.54 4.08
N LEU A 39 5.36 4.79 4.96
CA LEU A 39 4.50 3.66 4.56
C LEU A 39 3.34 4.15 3.67
N ARG A 40 2.71 5.27 4.02
CA ARG A 40 1.67 5.89 3.21
C ARG A 40 2.17 6.26 1.83
N GLN A 41 3.32 6.91 1.71
CA GLN A 41 3.89 7.31 0.42
C GLN A 41 4.18 6.09 -0.46
N LYS A 42 4.79 5.04 0.12
CA LYS A 42 5.07 3.80 -0.62
C LYS A 42 3.80 3.08 -1.06
N LEU A 43 2.71 3.20 -0.31
CA LEU A 43 1.44 2.49 -0.60
C LEU A 43 0.40 3.31 -1.35
N ARG A 44 0.57 4.62 -1.44
CA ARG A 44 -0.36 5.50 -2.17
C ARG A 44 -0.42 5.12 -3.66
N ALA A 45 0.71 4.74 -4.25
CA ALA A 45 0.77 4.31 -5.64
C ALA A 45 0.10 2.94 -5.90
N PRO A 46 0.34 1.88 -5.10
CA PRO A 46 -0.29 0.57 -5.32
C PRO A 46 -1.74 0.46 -4.80
N VAL A 47 -2.11 1.13 -3.70
CA VAL A 47 -3.41 0.94 -3.02
C VAL A 47 -4.38 2.11 -3.26
N GLY A 48 -3.86 3.27 -3.67
CA GLY A 48 -4.65 4.49 -3.77
C GLY A 48 -4.94 5.14 -2.41
N VAL A 49 -5.47 6.36 -2.44
CA VAL A 49 -5.75 7.15 -1.22
C VAL A 49 -6.85 6.51 -0.39
N ASP A 50 -7.97 6.13 -1.03
CA ASP A 50 -9.14 5.55 -0.34
C ASP A 50 -8.82 4.19 0.26
N GLY A 51 -8.07 3.35 -0.46
CA GLY A 51 -7.67 2.04 0.03
C GLY A 51 -6.70 2.15 1.22
N PHE A 52 -5.71 3.06 1.13
CA PHE A 52 -4.82 3.31 2.26
C PHE A 52 -5.58 3.88 3.46
N GLN A 53 -6.51 4.82 3.25
CA GLN A 53 -7.36 5.38 4.32
C GLN A 53 -8.15 4.27 5.03
N ALA A 54 -8.78 3.36 4.29
CA ALA A 54 -9.52 2.23 4.86
C ALA A 54 -8.61 1.31 5.69
N LEU A 55 -7.39 1.03 5.21
CA LEU A 55 -6.40 0.23 5.94
C LEU A 55 -5.91 0.94 7.20
N ALA A 56 -5.59 2.23 7.11
CA ALA A 56 -5.19 3.04 8.25
C ALA A 56 -6.30 3.12 9.30
N ALA A 57 -7.56 3.33 8.88
CA ALA A 57 -8.70 3.37 9.80
C ALA A 57 -8.91 2.02 10.51
N ARG A 58 -8.73 0.91 9.77
CA ARG A 58 -8.80 -0.44 10.36
C ARG A 58 -7.66 -0.71 11.32
N ALA A 59 -6.42 -0.40 10.95
CA ALA A 59 -5.24 -0.53 11.80
C ALA A 59 -5.40 0.30 13.08
N LEU A 60 -5.90 1.53 12.95
CA LEU A 60 -6.16 2.41 14.09
C LEU A 60 -7.28 1.87 14.99
N SER A 61 -8.35 1.31 14.44
CA SER A 61 -9.40 0.65 15.24
C SER A 61 -8.84 -0.52 16.06
N LEU A 62 -7.97 -1.35 15.47
CA LEU A 62 -7.30 -2.43 16.18
C LEU A 62 -6.32 -1.90 17.24
N ALA A 63 -5.55 -0.87 16.91
CA ALA A 63 -4.62 -0.26 17.85
C ALA A 63 -5.34 0.39 19.05
N LYS A 64 -6.48 1.06 18.83
CA LYS A 64 -7.35 1.61 19.87
C LYS A 64 -7.88 0.53 20.82
N SER A 65 -8.13 -0.68 20.32
CA SER A 65 -8.55 -1.81 21.16
C SER A 65 -7.44 -2.31 22.10
N GLN A 66 -6.18 -2.11 21.72
CA GLN A 66 -5.00 -2.52 22.51
C GLN A 66 -4.50 -1.39 23.41
N SER A 67 -4.64 -0.13 22.99
CA SER A 67 -4.25 1.04 23.77
C SER A 67 -5.31 2.14 23.67
N PRO A 68 -6.13 2.36 24.73
CA PRO A 68 -7.14 3.42 24.77
C PRO A 68 -6.58 4.83 24.61
N ARG A 69 -5.27 5.02 24.80
CA ARG A 69 -4.57 6.32 24.59
C ARG A 69 -4.65 6.79 23.14
N LEU A 70 -4.81 5.88 22.17
CA LEU A 70 -5.01 6.23 20.76
C LEU A 70 -6.41 6.76 20.44
N SER A 71 -7.35 6.77 21.40
CA SER A 71 -8.76 7.13 21.16
C SER A 71 -8.94 8.49 20.47
N THR A 72 -8.07 9.46 20.79
CA THR A 72 -8.04 10.81 20.22
C THR A 72 -7.49 10.87 18.80
N VAL A 73 -6.71 9.86 18.39
CA VAL A 73 -6.11 9.79 17.05
C VAL A 73 -7.19 9.51 16.01
N GLN A 74 -7.12 10.20 14.87
CA GLN A 74 -8.06 10.06 13.75
C GLN A 74 -7.31 9.96 12.42
N VAL A 75 -7.92 9.26 11.47
CA VAL A 75 -7.46 9.20 10.08
C VAL A 75 -8.29 10.20 9.27
N MET A 76 -7.62 11.16 8.63
CA MET A 76 -8.26 12.13 7.74
C MET A 76 -8.62 11.51 6.39
N ALA A 77 -9.45 12.21 5.58
CA ALA A 77 -9.86 11.75 4.25
C ALA A 77 -8.68 11.48 3.29
N THR A 78 -7.54 12.12 3.52
CA THR A 78 -6.30 11.94 2.75
C THR A 78 -5.47 10.76 3.24
N GLY A 79 -5.88 10.09 4.31
CA GLY A 79 -5.09 9.07 5.01
C GLY A 79 -4.03 9.63 5.95
N ASP A 80 -4.02 10.94 6.21
CA ASP A 80 -3.14 11.55 7.22
C ASP A 80 -3.62 11.24 8.65
N LEU A 81 -2.69 11.17 9.60
CA LEU A 81 -3.03 11.03 11.03
C LEU A 81 -3.08 12.39 11.72
N SER A 82 -4.13 12.60 12.50
CA SER A 82 -4.26 13.74 13.41
C SER A 82 -4.37 13.21 14.85
N GLY A 83 -3.76 13.88 15.83
CA GLY A 83 -3.82 13.50 17.24
C GLY A 83 -2.66 12.61 17.73
N LEU A 84 -1.83 12.08 16.83
CA LEU A 84 -0.78 11.11 17.21
C LEU A 84 0.43 11.80 17.85
N SER A 85 0.81 12.99 17.38
CA SER A 85 1.93 13.76 17.95
C SER A 85 1.66 14.16 19.40
N GLU A 86 0.43 14.55 19.73
CA GLU A 86 0.07 14.89 21.11
C GLU A 86 0.10 13.67 22.03
N VAL A 87 -0.30 12.50 21.54
CA VAL A 87 -0.28 11.23 22.29
C VAL A 87 1.17 10.77 22.53
N GLU A 88 2.06 10.95 21.56
CA GLU A 88 3.47 10.59 21.69
C GLU A 88 4.23 11.50 22.66
N LEU A 89 3.93 12.79 22.69
CA LEU A 89 4.54 13.73 23.65
C LEU A 89 4.10 13.50 25.10
N GLN A 90 2.92 12.89 25.29
CA GLN A 90 2.39 12.53 26.61
C GLN A 90 2.86 11.15 27.08
N ALA A 91 3.38 10.31 26.17
CA ALA A 91 4.00 9.05 26.54
C ALA A 91 5.36 9.36 27.18
N GLY A 92 5.55 8.95 28.44
CA GLY A 92 6.85 9.00 29.08
C GLY A 92 7.88 8.21 28.27
N THR A 93 9.17 8.51 28.48
CA THR A 93 10.32 7.90 27.78
C THR A 93 10.54 6.40 28.03
N ASP A 94 9.56 5.68 28.57
CA ASP A 94 9.65 4.24 28.80
C ASP A 94 9.47 3.49 27.48
N GLU A 95 10.44 2.62 27.17
CA GLU A 95 10.57 1.88 25.91
C GLU A 95 9.37 0.95 25.57
N GLU A 96 8.52 0.65 26.55
CA GLU A 96 7.36 -0.24 26.41
C GLU A 96 6.06 0.48 26.04
N ASP A 97 6.03 1.82 26.16
CA ASP A 97 4.81 2.63 26.09
C ASP A 97 4.72 3.49 24.82
N VAL A 98 5.53 3.21 23.79
CA VAL A 98 5.43 3.90 22.50
C VAL A 98 4.18 3.42 21.78
N VAL A 99 3.06 4.02 22.14
CA VAL A 99 1.72 3.78 21.61
C VAL A 99 1.69 3.76 20.07
N GLY A 100 2.57 4.55 19.44
CA GLY A 100 2.78 4.56 17.99
C GLY A 100 3.27 3.23 17.39
N ILE A 101 4.12 2.47 18.10
CA ILE A 101 4.61 1.17 17.63
C ILE A 101 3.44 0.19 17.47
N ILE A 102 2.44 0.23 18.35
CA ILE A 102 1.25 -0.62 18.26
C ILE A 102 0.49 -0.31 16.96
N LEU A 103 0.34 0.96 16.60
CA LEU A 103 -0.31 1.36 15.36
C LEU A 103 0.45 0.84 14.13
N ILE A 104 1.76 1.03 14.08
CA ILE A 104 2.61 0.53 12.98
C ILE A 104 2.56 -0.99 12.91
N ALA A 105 2.60 -1.69 14.05
CA ALA A 105 2.49 -3.15 14.09
C ALA A 105 1.14 -3.65 13.54
N GLN A 106 0.02 -3.01 13.90
CA GLN A 106 -1.29 -3.35 13.33
C GLN A 106 -1.34 -3.09 11.82
N LEU A 107 -0.75 -1.99 11.36
CA LEU A 107 -0.71 -1.65 9.94
C LEU A 107 0.13 -2.65 9.14
N LEU A 108 1.31 -3.02 9.63
CA LEU A 108 2.15 -4.08 9.05
C LEU A 108 1.41 -5.41 9.03
N GLY A 109 0.75 -5.80 10.13
CA GLY A 109 -0.06 -7.02 10.18
C GLY A 109 -1.09 -7.09 9.06
N LEU A 110 -1.79 -5.98 8.78
CA LEU A 110 -2.72 -5.90 7.65
C LEU A 110 -2.01 -6.05 6.31
N PHE A 111 -0.85 -5.42 6.11
CA PHE A 111 -0.09 -5.58 4.86
C PHE A 111 0.39 -7.00 4.65
N LEU A 112 0.90 -7.66 5.69
CA LEU A 112 1.29 -9.07 5.61
C LEU A 112 0.10 -9.97 5.23
N THR A 113 -1.10 -9.67 5.71
CA THR A 113 -2.30 -10.46 5.36
C THR A 113 -2.82 -10.19 3.95
N LEU A 114 -2.60 -9.00 3.40
CA LEU A 114 -3.20 -8.56 2.14
C LEU A 114 -2.24 -8.62 0.95
N LEU A 115 -0.97 -8.28 1.16
CA LEU A 115 0.08 -8.24 0.14
C LEU A 115 1.01 -9.47 0.22
N GLY A 116 1.03 -10.14 1.37
CA GLY A 116 1.99 -11.23 1.63
C GLY A 116 3.37 -10.73 2.08
N GLU A 117 4.21 -11.69 2.45
CA GLU A 117 5.53 -11.47 3.06
C GLU A 117 6.51 -10.75 2.13
N ALA A 118 6.70 -11.26 0.91
CA ALA A 118 7.68 -10.73 -0.04
C ALA A 118 7.38 -9.29 -0.45
N ALA A 119 6.11 -8.94 -0.65
CA ALA A 119 5.70 -7.60 -1.01
C ALA A 119 5.84 -6.62 0.18
N THR A 120 5.59 -7.08 1.41
CA THR A 120 5.76 -6.24 2.61
C THR A 120 7.24 -5.97 2.90
N VAL A 121 8.12 -6.97 2.72
CA VAL A 121 9.58 -6.79 2.86
C VAL A 121 10.12 -5.87 1.77
N SER A 122 9.72 -6.05 0.50
CA SER A 122 10.11 -5.16 -0.60
C SER A 122 9.64 -3.71 -0.37
N LEU A 123 8.46 -3.52 0.23
CA LEU A 123 7.97 -2.20 0.63
C LEU A 123 8.83 -1.58 1.73
N ILE A 124 9.33 -2.37 2.67
CA ILE A 124 10.20 -1.88 3.75
C ILE A 124 11.60 -1.55 3.18
N GLU A 125 12.17 -2.42 2.36
CA GLU A 125 13.55 -2.35 1.86
C GLU A 125 13.76 -1.45 0.63
N SER A 126 12.73 -1.14 -0.15
CA SER A 126 12.89 -0.27 -1.33
C SER A 126 13.13 1.19 -0.92
N GLU A 127 14.38 1.63 -1.02
CA GLU A 127 14.72 3.05 -1.01
C GLU A 127 13.99 3.77 -2.16
N PRO A 128 13.41 4.97 -1.94
CA PRO A 128 13.00 5.82 -3.03
C PRO A 128 14.26 6.35 -3.72
N VAL A 129 14.59 5.81 -4.90
CA VAL A 129 15.54 6.45 -5.81
C VAL A 129 15.04 7.87 -6.06
N ARG A 130 15.82 8.81 -5.53
CA ARG A 130 15.65 10.25 -5.68
C ARG A 130 15.71 10.60 -7.16
N ILE A 131 14.60 11.10 -7.69
CA ILE A 131 14.59 11.73 -9.01
C ILE A 131 15.08 13.16 -8.78
N ASP A 132 16.39 13.36 -8.83
CA ASP A 132 16.96 14.70 -8.87
C ASP A 132 16.65 15.30 -10.25
N THR A 133 15.60 16.11 -10.28
CA THR A 133 15.35 17.04 -11.37
C THR A 133 16.47 18.08 -11.38
N LYS A 134 17.42 17.95 -12.32
CA LYS A 134 18.13 19.13 -12.83
C LYS A 134 18.16 19.11 -14.35
N SER A 135 17.31 19.98 -14.88
CA SER A 135 17.30 20.50 -16.26
C SER A 135 18.69 20.95 -16.69
N GLU A 136 19.18 20.46 -17.82
CA GLU A 136 19.68 21.35 -18.87
C GLU A 136 19.61 20.69 -20.25
N MET A 137 19.24 21.56 -21.18
CA MET A 137 18.88 21.39 -22.58
C MET A 137 20.11 21.07 -23.45
N GLU A 138 20.01 20.11 -24.37
CA GLU A 138 20.59 20.19 -25.72
C GLU A 138 20.20 18.96 -26.58
N ILE A 139 19.66 19.21 -27.77
CA ILE A 139 19.40 18.24 -28.84
C ILE A 139 20.64 18.24 -29.74
N PRO A 140 21.15 17.09 -30.22
CA PRO A 140 20.97 16.79 -31.65
C PRO A 140 20.72 15.29 -31.94
N GLU A 141 19.54 15.03 -32.51
CA GLU A 141 19.33 14.25 -33.74
C GLU A 141 20.28 13.07 -34.03
N ALA A 142 19.81 11.83 -33.81
CA ALA A 142 19.70 10.80 -34.85
C ALA A 142 19.33 9.42 -34.27
N THR A 143 18.42 8.75 -34.98
CA THR A 143 17.99 7.35 -34.82
C THR A 143 16.80 7.15 -33.89
N ILE A 144 15.61 7.19 -34.51
CA ILE A 144 14.39 6.58 -34.00
C ILE A 144 14.49 5.07 -34.24
N PRO A 145 14.53 4.20 -33.21
CA PRO A 145 14.01 2.86 -33.35
C PRO A 145 12.51 2.91 -33.04
N ALA A 146 11.72 2.81 -34.10
CA ALA A 146 10.31 2.50 -34.01
C ALA A 146 10.16 1.05 -33.51
N ALA A 147 9.84 0.88 -32.24
CA ALA A 147 9.05 -0.24 -31.73
C ALA A 147 8.62 0.10 -30.30
N GLY A 148 7.40 0.61 -30.17
CA GLY A 148 6.65 0.44 -28.93
C GLY A 148 6.43 -1.05 -28.65
N THR A 149 5.96 -1.34 -27.43
CA THR A 149 5.59 -2.65 -26.89
C THR A 149 6.74 -3.50 -26.34
N SER A 150 7.06 -3.32 -25.04
CA SER A 150 7.62 -4.42 -24.20
C SER A 150 7.38 -4.22 -22.69
N TYR A 151 6.78 -3.12 -22.24
CA TYR A 151 6.42 -2.95 -20.82
C TYR A 151 5.15 -3.70 -20.38
N LEU A 152 4.54 -4.53 -21.25
CA LEU A 152 3.37 -5.35 -20.94
C LEU A 152 3.69 -6.81 -20.60
N GLY A 153 4.90 -7.31 -20.92
CA GLY A 153 5.24 -8.74 -20.76
C GLY A 153 4.91 -9.32 -19.37
N PRO A 154 5.35 -8.69 -18.26
CA PRO A 154 5.04 -9.20 -16.92
C PRO A 154 3.54 -9.17 -16.58
N PHE A 155 2.77 -8.24 -17.15
CA PHE A 155 1.32 -8.15 -16.90
C PHE A 155 0.53 -9.14 -17.75
N GLU A 156 1.00 -9.42 -18.96
CA GLU A 156 0.45 -10.45 -19.85
C GLU A 156 0.68 -11.85 -19.25
N ASP A 157 1.87 -12.09 -18.67
CA ASP A 157 2.17 -13.31 -17.94
C ASP A 157 1.26 -13.49 -16.69
N ILE A 158 0.97 -12.40 -15.97
CA ILE A 158 0.07 -12.43 -14.81
C ILE A 158 -1.39 -12.71 -15.22
N LEU A 159 -1.86 -12.14 -16.34
CA LEU A 159 -3.20 -12.44 -16.87
C LEU A 159 -3.30 -13.90 -17.30
N LEU A 160 -2.24 -14.43 -17.93
CA LEU A 160 -2.17 -15.84 -18.31
C LEU A 160 -2.26 -16.74 -17.06
N GLU A 161 -1.57 -16.39 -15.98
CA GLU A 161 -1.64 -17.14 -14.72
C GLU A 161 -3.03 -17.03 -14.06
N ALA A 162 -3.67 -15.86 -14.10
CA ALA A 162 -5.04 -15.67 -13.60
C ALA A 162 -6.04 -16.57 -14.34
N ASP A 163 -5.91 -16.71 -15.66
CA ASP A 163 -6.71 -17.63 -16.46
C ASP A 163 -6.43 -19.10 -16.13
N GLN A 164 -5.17 -19.48 -15.88
CA GLN A 164 -4.82 -20.82 -15.43
C GLN A 164 -5.46 -21.15 -14.07
N LEU A 165 -5.44 -20.21 -13.13
CA LEU A 165 -6.11 -20.37 -11.82
C LEU A 165 -7.63 -20.52 -11.98
N ARG A 166 -8.26 -19.77 -12.89
CA ARG A 166 -9.70 -19.89 -13.18
C ARG A 166 -10.04 -21.27 -13.73
N ASN A 167 -9.21 -21.81 -14.64
CA ASN A 167 -9.35 -23.18 -15.15
C ASN A 167 -9.18 -24.24 -14.03
N VAL A 168 -8.21 -24.06 -13.14
CA VAL A 168 -8.01 -24.94 -11.99
C VAL A 168 -9.22 -24.91 -11.06
N SER A 169 -9.78 -23.74 -10.78
CA SER A 169 -11.00 -23.58 -9.97
C SER A 169 -12.17 -24.37 -10.57
N GLU A 170 -12.45 -24.21 -11.87
CA GLU A 170 -13.53 -24.95 -12.56
C GLU A 170 -13.33 -26.47 -12.53
N ARG A 171 -12.07 -26.93 -12.68
CA ARG A 171 -11.74 -28.35 -12.59
C ARG A 171 -11.94 -28.91 -11.19
N LEU A 172 -11.66 -28.13 -10.15
CA LEU A 172 -11.88 -28.51 -8.76
C LEU A 172 -13.37 -28.54 -8.40
N GLU A 173 -14.17 -27.61 -8.92
CA GLU A 173 -15.64 -27.65 -8.77
C GLU A 173 -16.23 -28.89 -9.44
N THR A 174 -15.81 -29.15 -10.69
CA THR A 174 -16.22 -30.37 -11.41
C THR A 174 -15.79 -31.65 -10.68
N LEU A 175 -14.66 -31.62 -9.97
CA LEU A 175 -14.18 -32.74 -9.17
C LEU A 175 -15.02 -32.90 -7.90
N ALA A 176 -15.35 -31.81 -7.22
CA ALA A 176 -16.21 -31.81 -6.05
C ALA A 176 -17.63 -32.30 -6.39
N ASP A 177 -18.19 -31.90 -7.53
CA ASP A 177 -19.50 -32.36 -8.01
C ASP A 177 -19.55 -33.87 -8.27
N LYS A 178 -18.41 -34.48 -8.62
CA LYS A 178 -18.31 -35.91 -8.92
C LYS A 178 -18.13 -36.79 -7.69
N HIS A 179 -17.71 -36.25 -6.55
CA HIS A 179 -17.33 -37.03 -5.38
C HIS A 179 -17.99 -36.51 -4.11
N VAL A 180 -18.78 -37.36 -3.46
CA VAL A 180 -19.36 -37.07 -2.14
C VAL A 180 -18.28 -37.13 -1.07
N GLY A 181 -18.24 -36.13 -0.18
CA GLY A 181 -17.34 -36.10 0.99
C GLY A 181 -16.08 -35.23 0.84
N ILE A 182 -15.94 -34.47 -0.25
CA ILE A 182 -14.84 -33.50 -0.45
C ILE A 182 -15.35 -32.04 -0.54
N GLU A 183 -16.33 -31.69 0.28
CA GLU A 183 -16.98 -30.36 0.27
C GLU A 183 -16.00 -29.20 0.49
N GLU A 184 -14.89 -29.44 1.20
CA GLU A 184 -13.82 -28.45 1.41
C GLU A 184 -13.17 -28.00 0.09
N VAL A 185 -13.19 -28.84 -0.96
CA VAL A 185 -12.65 -28.53 -2.29
C VAL A 185 -13.41 -27.38 -2.95
N MET A 186 -14.70 -27.20 -2.67
CA MET A 186 -15.48 -26.06 -3.16
C MET A 186 -14.99 -24.74 -2.56
N SER A 187 -14.61 -24.74 -1.29
CA SER A 187 -14.02 -23.56 -0.62
C SER A 187 -12.65 -23.22 -1.20
N VAL A 188 -11.83 -24.24 -1.50
CA VAL A 188 -10.53 -24.07 -2.15
C VAL A 188 -10.70 -23.53 -3.57
N ALA A 189 -11.63 -24.07 -4.35
CA ALA A 189 -11.92 -23.59 -5.70
C ALA A 189 -12.38 -22.13 -5.70
N GLY A 190 -13.24 -21.74 -4.75
CA GLY A 190 -13.68 -20.35 -4.56
C GLY A 190 -12.53 -19.41 -4.18
N SER A 191 -11.61 -19.86 -3.33
CA SER A 191 -10.41 -19.10 -2.95
C SER A 191 -9.48 -18.85 -4.15
N ILE A 192 -9.26 -19.88 -4.97
CA ILE A 192 -8.46 -19.77 -6.21
C ILE A 192 -9.10 -18.78 -7.19
N ARG A 193 -10.43 -18.81 -7.34
CA ARG A 193 -11.16 -17.86 -8.19
C ARG A 193 -11.04 -16.42 -7.69
N ASN A 194 -11.11 -16.21 -6.37
CA ASN A 194 -10.92 -14.89 -5.77
C ASN A 194 -9.50 -14.36 -6.03
N ILE A 195 -8.47 -15.22 -5.92
CA ILE A 195 -7.08 -14.84 -6.23
C ILE A 195 -6.94 -14.43 -7.70
N ALA A 196 -7.51 -15.19 -8.64
CA ALA A 196 -7.51 -14.83 -10.06
C ALA A 196 -8.14 -13.44 -10.30
N ALA A 197 -9.28 -13.15 -9.66
CA ALA A 197 -9.93 -11.85 -9.78
C ALA A 197 -9.09 -10.69 -9.21
N VAL A 198 -8.34 -10.92 -8.13
CA VAL A 198 -7.41 -9.91 -7.58
C VAL A 198 -6.25 -9.65 -8.54
N LEU A 199 -5.73 -10.68 -9.22
CA LEU A 199 -4.69 -10.51 -10.25
C LEU A 199 -5.21 -9.74 -11.47
N ASP A 200 -6.45 -9.99 -11.91
CA ASP A 200 -7.12 -9.20 -12.95
C ASP A 200 -7.21 -7.72 -12.55
N VAL A 201 -7.63 -7.43 -11.31
CA VAL A 201 -7.72 -6.04 -10.82
C VAL A 201 -6.34 -5.39 -10.70
N PHE A 202 -5.34 -6.12 -10.21
CA PHE A 202 -3.96 -5.64 -10.09
C PHE A 202 -3.38 -5.25 -11.45
N THR A 203 -3.57 -6.10 -12.47
CA THR A 203 -3.11 -5.80 -13.84
C THR A 203 -3.86 -4.61 -14.43
N VAL A 204 -5.16 -4.43 -14.18
CA VAL A 204 -5.93 -3.24 -14.61
C VAL A 204 -5.44 -1.94 -13.94
N ILE A 205 -5.16 -1.98 -12.63
CA ILE A 205 -4.67 -0.80 -11.89
C ILE A 205 -3.27 -0.40 -12.39
N ARG A 206 -2.44 -1.39 -12.73
CA ARG A 206 -1.03 -1.15 -13.07
C ARG A 206 -0.78 -0.96 -14.58
N SER A 207 -1.65 -1.46 -15.45
CA SER A 207 -1.59 -1.27 -16.91
C SER A 207 -2.13 0.08 -17.38
N LYS A 208 -2.82 0.86 -16.52
CA LYS A 208 -3.26 2.23 -16.83
C LYS A 208 -2.10 3.21 -16.63
N PRO A 209 -1.43 3.70 -17.69
CA PRO A 209 -0.38 4.71 -17.54
C PRO A 209 -1.03 6.03 -17.13
N GLY A 210 -0.32 6.83 -16.31
CA GLY A 210 -0.81 8.06 -15.72
C GLY A 210 -1.64 8.93 -16.68
N GLY A 211 -2.88 9.22 -16.27
CA GLY A 211 -3.86 9.94 -17.09
C GLY A 211 -4.96 10.60 -16.29
N LEU A 212 -4.60 11.32 -15.22
CA LEU A 212 -5.41 12.45 -14.77
C LEU A 212 -5.13 13.62 -15.71
N LYS A 213 -5.90 13.71 -16.79
CA LYS A 213 -6.34 15.01 -17.29
C LYS A 213 -7.83 15.09 -17.04
N ALA A 214 -8.17 15.51 -15.82
CA ALA A 214 -9.43 16.20 -15.59
C ALA A 214 -9.39 17.47 -16.45
N ASN A 215 -9.90 17.38 -17.67
CA ASN A 215 -10.19 18.58 -18.44
C ASN A 215 -11.51 19.13 -17.90
N VAL A 216 -11.39 19.86 -16.80
CA VAL A 216 -12.35 20.92 -16.46
C VAL A 216 -12.22 21.96 -17.56
N LEU A 217 -12.94 21.74 -18.66
CA LEU A 217 -13.25 22.82 -19.58
C LEU A 217 -14.46 23.55 -19.02
N THR A 218 -14.13 24.65 -18.37
CA THR A 218 -14.99 25.72 -17.97
C THR A 218 -15.87 26.20 -19.14
N SER A 219 -17.11 26.50 -18.84
CA SER A 219 -17.92 27.47 -19.57
C SER A 219 -18.81 28.19 -18.56
N PRO A 220 -19.27 29.43 -18.81
CA PRO A 220 -18.85 30.41 -19.82
C PRO A 220 -18.56 31.78 -19.20
N GLN A 221 -17.67 32.60 -19.76
CA GLN A 221 -17.69 34.05 -19.48
C GLN A 221 -17.01 34.88 -20.58
N ASN A 222 -17.86 35.58 -21.34
CA ASN A 222 -17.70 36.90 -21.97
C ASN A 222 -16.52 37.22 -22.90
N GLY A 223 -16.87 37.64 -24.12
CA GLY A 223 -16.03 38.46 -24.99
C GLY A 223 -16.80 39.00 -26.20
N TYR A 224 -17.13 40.29 -26.17
CA TYR A 224 -17.69 41.11 -27.25
C TYR A 224 -16.70 41.30 -28.43
N LEU A 225 -17.24 41.86 -29.54
CA LEU A 225 -16.66 42.33 -30.83
C LEU A 225 -16.72 41.31 -31.97
N ASN A 226 -17.35 41.56 -33.13
CA ASN A 226 -17.78 42.79 -33.81
C ASN A 226 -19.18 42.64 -34.43
#